data_AF-A0A5S5C559-F1
#
_entry.id   AF-A0A5S5C559-F1
#
_cell.length_a   1.000
_cell.length_b   1.000
_cell.length_c   1.000
_cell.angle_alpha   90.00
_cell.angle_beta   90.00
_cell.angle_gamma   90.00
#
_symmetry.space_group_name_H-M   'P 1'
#
loop_
_entity.id
_entity.type
_entity.pdbx_description
1 polymer ?
#
loop_
_entity_poly.entity_id
_entity_poly.type
_entity_poly.pdbx_seq_one_letter_code
_entity_poly.pdbx_strand_id
1 'polypeptide(L)'
;MALENLISVSFSDKELKDLDTHLNAFKTILKGKTVNISADQRQQYGRIANQNKLIVDKVKNYMEQNPEWVPNFIDKEEFDRDYAVRKQIEDRVHLMENLTQQLIDTKTLLDHDNYNNALSFYRMVRYLSKENEPGAKTVYEDMKKLFNRKHSNEDTDPSE
;
A
#
# COMPACT_ATOMS: atom_id res chain seq x y z
N MET A 1 4.41 1.93 -34.85
CA MET A 1 4.09 2.83 -33.72
C MET A 1 5.11 2.56 -32.64
N ALA A 2 5.77 3.60 -32.12
CA ALA A 2 6.63 3.47 -30.96
C ALA A 2 5.80 3.01 -29.75
N LEU A 3 6.39 2.25 -28.83
CA LEU A 3 5.75 2.02 -27.53
C LEU A 3 5.56 3.38 -26.85
N GLU A 4 4.34 3.67 -26.42
CA GLU A 4 4.05 4.85 -25.62
C GLU A 4 4.67 4.65 -24.23
N ASN A 5 5.41 5.64 -23.76
CA ASN A 5 6.02 5.64 -22.43
C ASN A 5 5.12 6.44 -21.49
N LEU A 6 4.40 5.75 -20.61
CA LEU A 6 3.36 6.34 -19.78
C LEU A 6 3.92 7.27 -18.70
N ILE A 7 5.13 7.03 -18.21
CA ILE A 7 5.75 7.87 -17.19
C ILE A 7 7.28 7.91 -17.28
N SER A 8 7.90 9.03 -16.89
CA SER A 8 9.36 9.17 -16.80
C SER A 8 9.70 9.89 -15.50
N VAL A 9 10.10 9.13 -14.49
CA VAL A 9 10.48 9.62 -13.16
C VAL A 9 11.77 8.96 -12.71
N SER A 10 12.54 9.66 -11.89
CA SER A 10 13.78 9.15 -11.29
C SER A 10 13.98 9.78 -9.92
N PHE A 11 14.58 9.02 -9.01
CA PHE A 11 15.06 9.52 -7.73
C PHE A 11 16.59 9.57 -7.74
N SER A 12 17.16 10.65 -7.21
CA SER A 12 18.57 10.72 -6.85
C SER A 12 18.85 9.95 -5.56
N ASP A 13 20.09 9.51 -5.37
CA ASP A 13 20.52 8.84 -4.13
C ASP A 13 20.27 9.70 -2.89
N LYS A 14 20.38 11.02 -3.04
CA LYS A 14 20.08 11.97 -1.95
C LYS A 14 18.59 11.92 -1.58
N GLU A 15 17.69 11.96 -2.56
CA GLU A 15 16.25 11.91 -2.31
C GLU A 15 15.83 10.60 -1.64
N LEU A 16 16.37 9.46 -2.10
CA LEU A 16 16.10 8.16 -1.46
C LEU A 16 16.59 8.12 -0.01
N LYS A 17 17.81 8.59 0.23
CA LYS A 17 18.37 8.66 1.58
C LYS A 17 17.56 9.57 2.50
N ASP A 18 17.09 10.71 1.97
CA ASP A 18 16.24 11.61 2.72
C ASP A 18 14.89 10.95 3.04
N LEU A 19 14.26 10.25 2.10
CA LEU A 19 13.02 9.49 2.35
C LEU A 19 13.22 8.47 3.48
N ASP A 20 14.27 7.65 3.41
CA ASP A 20 14.58 6.65 4.42
C ASP A 20 14.82 7.28 5.80
N THR A 21 15.50 8.43 5.83
CA THR A 21 15.76 9.18 7.07
C THR A 21 14.45 9.65 7.71
N HIS A 22 13.54 10.23 6.92
CA HIS A 22 12.25 10.69 7.43
C HIS A 22 11.34 9.54 7.87
N LEU A 23 11.32 8.43 7.13
CA LEU A 23 10.56 7.23 7.53
C LEU A 23 11.08 6.63 8.84
N ASN A 24 12.40 6.61 9.04
CA ASN A 24 12.99 6.15 10.30
C ASN A 24 12.69 7.09 11.47
N ALA A 25 12.72 8.41 11.23
CA ALA A 25 12.31 9.39 12.23
C ALA A 25 10.83 9.20 12.62
N PHE A 26 9.96 9.00 11.62
CA PHE A 26 8.54 8.71 11.82
C PHE A 26 8.33 7.44 12.66
N LYS A 27 9.00 6.34 12.30
CA LYS A 27 8.96 5.08 13.08
C LYS A 27 9.41 5.27 14.52
N THR A 28 10.44 6.10 14.73
CA THR A 28 10.95 6.40 16.07
C THR A 28 9.93 7.15 16.92
N ILE A 29 9.23 8.13 16.34
CA ILE A 29 8.17 8.89 17.04
C ILE A 29 6.99 8.01 17.46
N LEU A 30 6.65 7.01 16.64
CA LEU A 30 5.56 6.07 16.89
C LEU A 30 5.91 4.98 17.92
N LYS A 31 7.19 4.78 18.25
CA LYS A 31 7.62 3.75 19.19
C LYS A 31 6.91 3.92 20.54
N GLY A 32 6.23 2.87 20.98
CA GLY A 32 5.45 2.86 22.23
C GLY A 32 4.08 3.54 22.15
N LYS A 33 3.66 4.04 20.97
CA LYS A 33 2.35 4.69 20.75
C LYS A 33 1.48 3.94 19.74
N THR A 34 2.04 2.97 19.02
CA THR A 34 1.33 2.13 18.07
C THR A 34 1.40 0.67 18.48
N VAL A 35 0.38 -0.08 18.09
CA VAL A 35 0.24 -1.52 18.35
C VAL A 35 -0.06 -2.24 17.05
N ASN A 36 0.46 -3.46 16.93
CA ASN A 36 0.09 -4.36 15.85
C ASN A 36 -1.00 -5.29 16.37
N ILE A 37 -2.10 -5.38 15.63
CA ILE A 37 -3.19 -6.32 15.90
C ILE A 37 -3.17 -7.46 14.89
N SER A 38 -3.41 -8.69 15.36
CA SER A 38 -3.52 -9.89 14.51
C SER A 38 -4.77 -9.83 13.61
N ALA A 39 -4.85 -10.74 12.64
CA ALA A 39 -6.06 -10.88 11.81
C ALA A 39 -7.31 -11.17 12.67
N ASP A 40 -7.19 -12.07 13.66
CA ASP A 40 -8.27 -12.40 14.59
C ASP A 40 -8.70 -11.18 15.42
N GLN A 41 -7.74 -10.39 15.92
CA GLN A 41 -8.04 -9.15 16.66
C GLN A 41 -8.71 -8.11 15.76
N ARG A 42 -8.28 -7.97 14.49
CA ARG A 42 -8.95 -7.09 13.52
C ARG A 42 -10.39 -7.52 13.28
N GLN A 43 -10.64 -8.82 13.15
CA GLN A 43 -11.98 -9.36 12.99
C GLN A 43 -12.83 -9.13 14.24
N GLN A 44 -12.26 -9.37 15.43
CA GLN A 44 -12.94 -9.21 16.71
C GLN A 44 -13.34 -7.75 17.00
N TYR A 45 -12.39 -6.82 16.85
CA TYR A 45 -12.63 -5.40 17.17
C TYR A 45 -13.31 -4.65 16.02
N GLY A 46 -13.13 -5.14 14.79
CA GLY A 46 -13.69 -4.55 13.59
C GLY A 46 -13.20 -3.13 13.32
N ARG A 47 -13.61 -2.57 12.17
CA ARG A 47 -13.42 -1.14 11.87
C ARG A 47 -14.69 -0.40 12.26
N ILE A 48 -14.54 0.68 13.03
CA ILE A 48 -15.63 1.62 13.27
C ILE A 48 -15.83 2.43 11.99
N ALA A 49 -16.88 2.11 11.23
CA ALA A 49 -17.25 2.85 10.02
C ALA A 49 -17.69 4.29 10.34
N ASN A 50 -17.75 5.15 9.31
CA ASN A 50 -18.02 6.59 9.45
C ASN A 50 -19.29 6.89 10.27
N GLN A 51 -20.36 6.11 10.08
CA GLN A 51 -21.59 6.28 10.85
C GLN A 51 -21.40 6.07 12.36
N ASN A 52 -20.62 5.07 12.75
CA ASN A 52 -20.35 4.81 14.16
C ASN A 52 -19.41 5.88 14.75
N LYS A 53 -18.52 6.48 13.95
CA LYS A 53 -17.74 7.66 14.39
C LYS A 53 -18.64 8.86 14.71
N LEU A 54 -19.69 9.10 13.92
CA LEU A 54 -20.68 10.15 14.18
C LEU A 54 -21.46 9.90 15.48
N ILE A 55 -21.72 8.63 15.83
CA ILE A 55 -22.33 8.28 17.12
C ILE A 55 -21.38 8.70 18.26
N VAL A 56 -20.10 8.36 18.17
CA VAL A 56 -19.10 8.74 19.19
C VAL A 56 -19.02 10.26 19.35
N ASP A 57 -19.04 11.01 18.24
CA ASP A 57 -19.05 12.48 18.28
C ASP A 57 -20.28 13.04 19.01
N LYS A 58 -21.48 12.50 18.73
CA LYS A 58 -22.71 12.90 19.42
C LYS A 58 -22.68 12.54 20.89
N VAL A 59 -22.25 11.33 21.24
CA VAL A 59 -22.15 10.86 22.62
C VAL A 59 -21.21 11.75 23.42
N LYS A 60 -20.04 12.08 22.87
CA LYS A 60 -19.10 13.01 23.52
C LYS A 60 -19.77 14.35 23.83
N ASN A 61 -20.46 14.94 22.86
CA ASN A 61 -21.15 16.22 23.07
C ASN A 61 -22.23 16.12 24.16
N TYR A 62 -23.01 15.03 24.21
CA TYR A 62 -24.02 14.84 25.25
C TYR A 62 -23.41 14.64 26.64
N MET A 63 -22.31 13.89 26.74
CA MET A 63 -21.58 13.72 28.00
C MET A 63 -20.98 15.04 28.52
N GLU A 64 -20.57 15.94 27.63
CA GLU A 64 -20.07 17.28 28.00
C GLU A 64 -21.20 18.20 28.47
N GLN A 65 -22.37 18.13 27.82
CA GLN A 65 -23.52 18.96 28.16
C GLN A 65 -24.26 18.48 29.41
N ASN A 66 -24.22 17.18 29.71
CA ASN A 66 -24.96 16.57 30.82
C ASN A 66 -24.03 15.62 31.61
N PRO A 67 -23.07 16.16 32.39
CA PRO A 67 -22.11 15.35 33.14
C PRO A 67 -22.75 14.34 34.11
N GLU A 68 -23.94 14.65 34.62
CA GLU A 68 -24.72 13.80 35.52
C GLU A 68 -25.30 12.54 34.85
N TRP A 69 -25.36 12.51 33.50
CA TRP A 69 -25.76 11.32 32.75
C TRP A 69 -24.60 10.37 32.45
N VAL A 70 -23.36 10.79 32.73
CA VAL A 70 -22.20 9.94 32.54
C VAL A 70 -22.25 8.81 33.58
N PRO A 71 -22.35 7.54 33.15
CA PRO A 71 -22.33 6.43 34.09
C PRO A 71 -21.05 6.41 34.91
N ASN A 72 -21.15 6.11 36.20
CA ASN A 72 -20.03 6.11 37.15
C ASN A 72 -18.90 5.12 36.81
N PHE A 73 -19.18 4.10 35.99
CA PHE A 73 -18.19 3.13 35.54
C PHE A 73 -17.45 3.56 34.27
N ILE A 74 -17.82 4.69 33.64
CA ILE A 74 -17.08 5.24 32.51
C ILE A 74 -16.01 6.19 33.04
N ASP A 75 -14.75 5.89 32.73
CA ASP A 75 -13.66 6.86 32.87
C ASP A 75 -13.79 7.90 31.75
N LYS A 76 -14.42 9.02 32.08
CA LYS A 76 -14.65 10.11 31.12
C LYS A 76 -13.34 10.76 30.66
N GLU A 77 -12.34 10.84 31.52
CA GLU A 77 -11.06 11.44 31.15
C GLU A 77 -10.31 10.56 30.16
N GLU A 78 -10.31 9.23 30.36
CA GLU A 78 -9.72 8.30 29.39
C GLU A 78 -10.47 8.33 28.06
N PHE A 79 -11.80 8.36 28.09
CA PHE A 79 -12.60 8.50 26.87
C PHE A 79 -12.22 9.76 26.06
N ASP A 80 -12.01 10.90 26.73
CA ASP A 80 -11.62 12.14 26.05
C ASP A 80 -10.20 12.07 25.48
N ARG A 81 -9.26 11.43 26.19
CA ARG A 81 -7.90 11.17 25.71
C ARG A 81 -7.94 10.30 24.45
N ASP A 82 -8.66 9.19 24.49
CA ASP A 82 -8.83 8.29 23.34
C ASP A 82 -9.47 8.99 22.15
N TYR A 83 -10.52 9.77 22.41
CA TYR A 83 -11.20 10.54 21.38
C TYR A 83 -10.25 11.52 20.67
N ALA A 84 -9.45 12.26 21.44
CA ALA A 84 -8.49 13.21 20.90
C ALA A 84 -7.37 12.52 20.12
N VAL A 85 -6.78 11.46 20.67
CA VAL A 85 -5.70 10.69 20.03
C VAL A 85 -6.19 10.02 18.75
N ARG A 86 -7.41 9.47 18.73
CA ARG A 86 -8.01 8.88 17.53
C ARG A 86 -8.04 9.88 16.37
N LYS A 87 -8.49 11.12 16.62
CA LYS A 87 -8.53 12.17 15.59
C LYS A 87 -7.12 12.50 15.08
N GLN A 88 -6.16 12.63 15.99
CA GLN A 88 -4.78 12.91 15.61
C GLN A 88 -4.18 11.79 14.73
N ILE A 89 -4.40 10.52 15.09
CA ILE A 89 -3.93 9.37 14.31
C ILE A 89 -4.62 9.32 12.94
N GLU A 90 -5.93 9.56 12.89
CA GLU A 90 -6.74 9.49 11.67
C GLU A 90 -6.19 10.40 10.55
N ASP A 91 -5.81 11.64 10.87
CA ASP A 91 -5.23 12.56 9.88
C ASP A 91 -3.94 12.01 9.25
N ARG A 92 -3.09 11.34 10.05
CA ARG A 92 -1.83 10.75 9.55
C ARG A 92 -2.10 9.50 8.74
N VAL A 93 -3.08 8.69 9.14
CA VAL A 93 -3.50 7.51 8.38
C VAL A 93 -3.96 7.93 6.97
N HIS A 94 -4.83 8.94 6.86
CA HIS A 94 -5.30 9.44 5.57
C HIS A 94 -4.17 9.95 4.68
N LEU A 95 -3.21 10.69 5.24
CA LEU A 95 -2.04 11.15 4.51
C LEU A 95 -1.19 9.97 3.99
N MET A 96 -0.91 8.99 4.85
CA MET A 96 -0.13 7.81 4.48
C MET A 96 -0.84 6.95 3.44
N GLU A 97 -2.16 6.76 3.55
CA GLU A 97 -2.97 6.06 2.55
C GLU A 97 -2.86 6.75 1.18
N ASN A 98 -2.96 8.09 1.14
CA ASN A 98 -2.83 8.84 -0.10
C ASN A 98 -1.42 8.74 -0.72
N LEU A 99 -0.37 8.91 0.09
CA LEU A 99 1.02 8.77 -0.39
C LEU A 99 1.32 7.36 -0.88
N THR A 100 0.81 6.35 -0.18
CA THR A 100 0.95 4.95 -0.59
C THR A 100 0.26 4.71 -1.92
N GLN A 101 -0.95 5.26 -2.12
CA GLN A 101 -1.65 5.13 -3.40
C GLN A 101 -0.88 5.78 -4.55
N GLN A 102 -0.32 6.99 -4.36
CA GLN A 102 0.50 7.65 -5.39
C GLN A 102 1.72 6.80 -5.81
N LEU A 103 2.39 6.16 -4.84
CA LEU A 103 3.52 5.26 -5.10
C LEU A 103 3.07 4.00 -5.84
N ILE A 104 1.94 3.40 -5.47
CA ILE A 104 1.35 2.23 -6.13
C ILE A 104 0.99 2.56 -7.58
N ASP A 105 0.34 3.70 -7.82
CA ASP A 105 -0.08 4.12 -9.17
C ASP A 105 1.14 4.36 -10.06
N THR A 106 2.15 5.07 -9.53
CA THR A 106 3.42 5.33 -10.23
C THR A 106 4.16 4.03 -10.56
N LYS A 107 4.26 3.12 -9.59
CA LYS A 107 4.84 1.78 -9.79
C LYS A 107 4.09 1.00 -10.87
N THR A 108 2.76 1.07 -10.88
CA THR A 108 1.93 0.37 -11.87
C THR A 108 2.23 0.85 -13.29
N LEU A 109 2.40 2.16 -13.49
CA LEU A 109 2.77 2.72 -14.79
C LEU A 109 4.19 2.29 -15.21
N LEU A 110 5.16 2.34 -14.28
CA LEU A 110 6.53 1.87 -14.55
C LEU A 110 6.58 0.38 -14.89
N ASP A 111 5.82 -0.45 -14.18
CA ASP A 111 5.72 -1.89 -14.46
C ASP A 111 5.11 -2.15 -15.84
N HIS A 112 4.10 -1.37 -16.21
CA HIS A 112 3.47 -1.46 -17.53
C HIS A 112 4.47 -1.12 -18.65
N ASP A 113 5.19 -0.01 -18.52
CA ASP A 113 6.22 0.42 -19.48
C ASP A 113 7.33 -0.64 -19.61
N ASN A 114 7.84 -1.13 -18.47
CA ASN A 114 8.87 -2.17 -18.44
C ASN A 114 8.40 -3.48 -19.09
N TYR A 115 7.19 -3.92 -18.79
CA TYR A 115 6.65 -5.15 -19.35
C TYR A 115 6.43 -5.05 -20.87
N ASN A 116 5.91 -3.92 -21.35
CA ASN A 116 5.76 -3.69 -22.78
C ASN A 116 7.10 -3.67 -23.52
N ASN A 117 8.13 -3.02 -22.94
CA ASN A 117 9.48 -3.04 -23.49
C ASN A 117 10.05 -4.47 -23.54
N ALA A 118 9.85 -5.26 -22.47
CA ALA A 118 10.26 -6.66 -22.44
C ALA A 118 9.54 -7.51 -23.50
N LEU A 119 8.25 -7.28 -23.75
CA LEU A 119 7.51 -7.96 -24.82
C LEU A 119 8.06 -7.61 -26.21
N SER A 120 8.40 -6.35 -26.45
CA SER A 120 9.02 -5.92 -27.71
C SER A 120 10.39 -6.57 -27.91
N PHE A 121 11.22 -6.61 -26.86
CA PHE A 121 12.49 -7.32 -26.89
C PHE A 121 12.31 -8.82 -27.20
N TYR A 122 11.37 -9.49 -26.52
CA TYR A 122 11.06 -10.90 -26.77
C TYR A 122 10.64 -11.16 -28.23
N ARG A 123 9.80 -10.29 -28.82
CA ARG A 123 9.41 -10.39 -30.24
C ARG A 123 10.62 -10.23 -31.17
N MET A 124 11.52 -9.30 -30.86
CA MET A 124 12.74 -9.09 -31.64
C MET A 124 13.67 -10.30 -31.57
N VAL A 125 13.91 -10.84 -30.37
CA VAL A 125 14.75 -12.04 -30.20
C VAL A 125 14.15 -13.26 -30.90
N ARG A 126 12.82 -13.41 -30.89
CA ARG A 126 12.13 -14.44 -31.68
C ARG A 126 12.36 -14.30 -33.18
N TYR A 127 12.35 -13.06 -33.70
CA TYR A 127 12.66 -12.78 -35.10
C TYR A 127 14.12 -13.12 -35.42
N LEU A 128 15.07 -12.61 -34.63
CA LEU A 128 16.51 -12.88 -34.80
C LEU A 128 16.85 -14.37 -34.73
N SER A 129 16.17 -15.12 -33.87
CA SER A 129 16.32 -16.58 -33.81
C SER A 129 15.94 -17.27 -35.13
N LYS A 130 15.00 -16.72 -35.91
CA LYS A 130 14.63 -17.27 -37.24
C LYS A 130 15.63 -16.89 -38.32
N GLU A 131 16.22 -15.69 -38.19
CA GLU A 131 17.28 -15.20 -39.06
C GLU A 131 18.66 -15.84 -38.75
N ASN A 132 18.71 -16.81 -37.83
CA ASN A 132 19.93 -17.50 -37.38
C ASN A 132 21.01 -16.55 -36.84
N GLU A 133 20.60 -15.49 -36.14
CA GLU A 133 21.53 -14.64 -35.40
C GLU A 133 22.26 -15.48 -34.31
N PRO A 134 23.59 -15.36 -34.19
CA PRO A 134 24.37 -16.10 -33.20
C PRO A 134 23.95 -15.83 -31.74
N GLY A 135 23.26 -16.79 -31.14
CA GLY A 135 22.89 -16.75 -29.72
C GLY A 135 21.44 -16.36 -29.46
N ALA A 136 20.76 -15.70 -30.42
CA ALA A 136 19.34 -15.37 -30.30
C ALA A 136 18.43 -16.58 -30.03
N LYS A 137 18.73 -17.76 -30.60
CA LYS A 137 17.95 -18.99 -30.36
C LYS A 137 17.97 -19.42 -28.89
N THR A 138 19.14 -19.34 -28.24
CA THR A 138 19.30 -19.68 -26.84
C THR A 138 18.48 -18.74 -25.95
N VAL A 139 18.58 -17.42 -26.19
CA VAL A 139 17.82 -16.41 -25.44
C VAL A 139 16.32 -16.58 -25.68
N TYR A 140 15.89 -16.79 -26.93
CA TYR A 140 14.49 -17.02 -27.28
C TYR A 140 13.88 -18.22 -26.53
N GLU A 141 14.53 -19.38 -26.61
CA GLU A 141 14.02 -20.59 -25.98
C GLU A 141 14.02 -20.49 -24.45
N ASP A 142 14.93 -19.73 -23.86
CA ASP A 142 14.91 -19.48 -22.43
C ASP A 142 13.73 -18.58 -22.01
N MET A 143 13.56 -17.43 -22.66
CA MET A 143 12.44 -16.52 -22.38
C MET A 143 11.09 -17.18 -22.65
N LYS A 144 10.98 -18.00 -23.71
CA LYS A 144 9.76 -18.73 -24.08
C LYS A 144 9.25 -19.65 -22.96
N LYS A 145 10.12 -20.20 -22.11
CA LYS A 145 9.70 -21.01 -20.95
C LYS A 145 8.83 -20.21 -19.96
N LEU A 146 9.09 -18.91 -19.84
CA LEU A 146 8.33 -18.02 -18.95
C LEU A 146 6.91 -17.75 -19.49
N PHE A 147 6.73 -17.72 -20.81
CA PHE A 147 5.43 -17.53 -21.45
C PHE A 147 4.61 -18.83 -21.56
N ASN A 148 5.28 -19.98 -21.69
CA ASN A 148 4.62 -21.29 -21.83
C ASN A 148 4.13 -21.90 -20.52
N ARG A 149 4.46 -21.30 -19.36
CA ARG A 149 3.99 -21.77 -18.04
C ARG A 149 2.54 -21.41 -17.69
N LYS A 150 1.79 -20.75 -18.58
CA LYS A 150 0.36 -20.46 -18.39
C LYS A 150 -0.52 -21.49 -19.12
N HIS A 151 -0.67 -22.68 -18.53
CA HIS A 151 -1.89 -23.52 -18.59
C HIS A 151 -1.83 -24.65 -17.54
N SER A 152 -1.43 -24.35 -16.30
CA SER A 152 -1.87 -25.13 -15.14
C SER A 152 -2.47 -24.16 -14.15
N ASN A 153 -3.80 -24.15 -14.10
CA ASN A 153 -4.57 -23.54 -13.03
C ASN A 153 -4.15 -24.15 -11.70
N GLU A 154 -3.78 -23.28 -10.76
CA GLU A 154 -3.84 -23.44 -9.29
C GLU A 154 -3.79 -21.97 -8.81
N ASP A 155 -4.93 -21.30 -8.66
CA ASP A 155 -5.70 -21.27 -7.40
C ASP A 155 -4.88 -21.73 -6.19
N THR A 156 -4.14 -20.77 -5.62
CA THR A 156 -4.21 -20.48 -4.19
C THR A 156 -3.72 -19.05 -3.97
N ASP A 157 -4.67 -18.15 -3.76
CA ASP A 157 -4.50 -17.11 -2.73
C ASP A 157 -4.27 -17.81 -1.39
N PRO A 158 -3.20 -17.44 -0.67
CA PRO A 158 -3.46 -16.83 0.62
C PRO A 158 -2.53 -15.64 0.87
N SER A 159 -3.16 -14.48 1.07
CA SER A 159 -2.94 -13.61 2.23
C SER A 159 -1.78 -14.00 3.17
N GLU A 160 -0.78 -13.13 3.25
CA GLU A 160 -0.06 -12.75 4.48
C GLU A 160 0.31 -11.25 4.44
#